data_AF-A0A4S8K4H7-F1
#
_entry.id   AF-A0A4S8K4H7-F1
#
_cell.length_a   1.000
_cell.length_b   1.000
_cell.length_c   1.000
_cell.angle_alpha   90.00
_cell.angle_beta   90.00
_cell.angle_gamma   90.00
#
_symmetry.space_group_name_H-M   'P 1'
#
loop_
_entity.id
_entity.type
_entity.pdbx_description
1 polymer ?
#
loop_
_entity_poly.entity_id
_entity_poly.type
_entity_poly.pdbx_seq_one_letter_code
_entity_poly.pdbx_strand_id
1 'polypeptide(L)'
;MSAQKKRNFKIEAFKHRVELDPNYAERTWRVLEHAIHEIYNHNASGLSFEELYRNAYNMVLHKYGEKLYSGLVNTMTGHLKEIARSIEAAQGGEVINRGLMRNITKMLMDLGSSVYQEDFEKPFLGVSASFYSVESQQLIECCDCGEYLRKAERRLNEEIERVSHYLDVKSEVKITSVVEGELIANHMQRLVHMENSGLVSMLVDDKYEDLSRMYNLFRRVPDGLSTIKDVMTSHLRETGKQLVSDPEKLKDPVDFVQHLLDEKDKYDKIISKAFNNDKTFQNALNSSFEYFINLNNRSPEFISLYVDDKLRKGLKGVSEEDVEVVLDKVMMLFRYLQEKDVFEKYYKQHLAKRLLSGKSPSAPCNLPAEILVICEKFRSYYLGTHTGRRLTWQTNMGTADIKATFGKGQKHELNVSTYQMCILMLYNSTDQLTYREIEQATEIPPSDLKRCLQSLACVKGKNVLRKEPMSKDIAEDDAFYFNDKFMSKFFKVKIGTVAAQKESEPEKQETRQRVEEDRKPQIEAAIVRIMKSRRVLDHNTIVTEVTSQLQSRFLPNPVIIKKRIESLIEREFLERDKADRKLYRYLA
;
A
#
# COMPACT_ATOMS: atom_id res chain seq x y z
N MET A 1 48.56 18.66 -100.29
CA MET A 1 48.81 18.50 -98.84
C MET A 1 50.23 18.96 -98.55
N SER A 2 50.41 20.01 -97.74
CA SER A 2 51.69 20.31 -97.10
C SER A 2 51.40 20.93 -95.75
N ALA A 3 51.63 20.14 -94.70
CA ALA A 3 51.42 20.51 -93.32
C ALA A 3 52.46 21.57 -92.91
N GLN A 4 51.99 22.77 -92.56
CA GLN A 4 52.83 23.76 -91.88
C GLN A 4 53.19 23.22 -90.49
N LYS A 5 54.44 22.73 -90.38
CA LYS A 5 55.08 22.28 -89.13
C LYS A 5 54.88 23.34 -88.04
N LYS A 6 54.24 22.96 -86.92
CA LYS A 6 54.33 23.69 -85.64
C LYS A 6 55.82 23.93 -85.34
N ARG A 7 56.25 25.19 -85.37
CA ARG A 7 57.58 25.59 -84.90
C ARG A 7 57.64 25.38 -83.39
N ASN A 8 58.33 24.34 -82.94
CA ASN A 8 58.75 24.23 -81.56
C ASN A 8 59.80 25.32 -81.31
N PHE A 9 59.45 26.33 -80.51
CA PHE A 9 60.41 27.30 -80.00
C PHE A 9 61.34 26.58 -79.02
N LYS A 10 62.62 26.46 -79.36
CA LYS A 10 63.67 26.03 -78.44
C LYS A 10 64.21 27.29 -77.75
N ILE A 11 63.94 27.42 -76.46
CA ILE A 11 64.54 28.47 -75.63
C ILE A 11 66.04 28.12 -75.49
N GLU A 12 66.93 29.02 -75.93
CA GLU A 12 68.37 28.85 -75.72
C GLU A 12 68.69 28.89 -74.21
N ALA A 13 69.63 28.06 -73.77
CA ALA A 13 69.99 27.99 -72.36
C ALA A 13 70.56 29.34 -71.88
N PHE A 14 69.98 29.88 -70.79
CA PHE A 14 70.51 31.08 -70.15
C PHE A 14 71.99 30.91 -69.81
N LYS A 15 72.82 31.90 -70.14
CA LYS A 15 74.28 31.88 -69.92
C LYS A 15 74.69 31.87 -68.45
N HIS A 16 73.76 32.06 -67.51
CA HIS A 16 73.97 32.02 -66.07
C HIS A 16 72.91 31.13 -65.43
N ARG A 17 73.35 30.25 -64.52
CA ARG A 17 72.46 29.41 -63.73
C ARG A 17 71.87 30.29 -62.64
N VAL A 18 70.58 30.61 -62.74
CA VAL A 18 69.84 31.28 -61.66
C VAL A 18 69.58 30.21 -60.59
N GLU A 19 70.52 30.07 -59.65
CA GLU A 19 70.33 29.21 -58.49
C GLU A 19 69.53 30.00 -57.44
N LEU A 20 68.44 29.39 -56.97
CA LEU A 20 67.65 29.95 -55.88
C LEU A 20 68.56 30.10 -54.65
N ASP A 21 68.51 31.23 -53.94
CA ASP A 21 69.25 31.41 -52.70
C ASP A 21 68.97 30.23 -51.75
N PRO A 22 69.99 29.50 -51.26
CA PRO A 22 69.81 28.37 -50.35
C PRO A 22 68.99 28.75 -49.11
N ASN A 23 69.02 30.02 -48.70
CA ASN A 23 68.29 30.56 -47.56
C ASN A 23 66.94 31.20 -47.93
N TYR A 24 66.53 31.16 -49.21
CA TYR A 24 65.28 31.75 -49.69
C TYR A 24 64.07 31.25 -48.89
N ALA A 25 63.99 29.93 -48.68
CA ALA A 25 62.88 29.31 -47.94
C ALA A 25 62.85 29.73 -46.46
N GLU A 26 64.01 29.88 -45.83
CA GLU A 26 64.13 30.29 -44.42
C GLU A 26 63.75 31.77 -44.24
N ARG A 27 64.25 32.65 -45.11
CA ARG A 27 63.92 34.08 -45.08
C ARG A 27 62.44 34.33 -45.34
N THR A 28 61.88 33.66 -46.35
CA THR A 28 60.46 33.81 -46.70
C THR A 28 59.57 33.26 -45.59
N TRP A 29 59.94 32.14 -44.96
CA TRP A 29 59.22 31.60 -43.81
C TRP A 29 59.23 32.56 -42.61
N ARG A 30 60.37 33.17 -42.27
CA ARG A 30 60.44 34.15 -41.16
C ARG A 30 59.50 35.34 -41.36
N VAL A 31 59.31 35.80 -42.59
CA VAL A 31 58.35 36.87 -42.89
C VAL A 31 56.91 36.40 -42.61
N LEU A 32 56.56 35.18 -43.02
CA LEU A 32 55.25 34.58 -42.76
C LEU A 32 55.03 34.31 -41.27
N GLU A 33 56.03 33.78 -40.56
CA GLU A 33 56.00 33.53 -39.12
C GLU A 33 55.83 34.83 -38.33
N HIS A 34 56.55 35.90 -38.70
CA HIS A 34 56.38 37.21 -38.08
C HIS A 34 54.96 37.75 -38.31
N ALA A 35 54.44 37.64 -39.53
CA ALA A 35 53.06 38.04 -39.84
C ALA A 35 52.02 37.25 -39.03
N ILE A 36 52.23 35.95 -38.81
CA ILE A 36 51.37 35.14 -37.94
C ILE A 36 51.36 35.71 -36.52
N HIS A 37 52.52 36.01 -35.93
CA HIS A 37 52.58 36.61 -34.59
C HIS A 37 51.89 37.99 -34.53
N GLU A 38 52.11 38.86 -35.51
CA GLU A 38 51.45 40.17 -35.56
C GLU A 38 49.92 40.05 -35.67
N ILE A 39 49.40 39.06 -36.41
CA ILE A 39 47.95 38.80 -36.50
C ILE A 39 47.40 38.41 -35.12
N TYR A 40 48.05 37.48 -34.42
CA TYR A 40 47.59 37.03 -33.10
C TYR A 40 47.78 38.06 -31.99
N ASN A 41 48.74 38.98 -32.14
CA ASN A 41 48.91 40.15 -31.28
C ASN A 41 47.95 41.31 -31.62
N HIS A 42 46.99 41.09 -32.52
CA HIS A 42 46.02 42.09 -32.99
C HIS A 42 46.62 43.28 -33.76
N ASN A 43 47.82 43.12 -34.33
CA ASN A 43 48.56 44.15 -35.09
C ASN A 43 48.50 43.93 -36.61
N ALA A 44 47.40 43.37 -37.13
CA ALA A 44 47.29 42.98 -38.54
C ALA A 44 47.26 44.15 -39.55
N SER A 45 47.04 45.39 -39.11
CA SER A 45 46.89 46.56 -39.99
C SER A 45 48.15 46.93 -40.78
N GLY A 46 49.33 46.51 -40.32
CA GLY A 46 50.60 46.76 -40.99
C GLY A 46 50.99 45.72 -42.06
N LEU A 47 50.17 44.69 -42.27
CA LEU A 47 50.50 43.55 -43.12
C LEU A 47 49.90 43.69 -44.52
N SER A 48 50.68 43.33 -45.55
CA SER A 48 50.20 43.26 -46.93
C SER A 48 49.70 41.85 -47.25
N PHE A 49 48.38 41.69 -47.40
CA PHE A 49 47.77 40.40 -47.75
C PHE A 49 48.29 39.83 -49.08
N GLU A 50 48.53 40.69 -50.08
CA GLU A 50 49.04 40.29 -51.40
C GLU A 50 50.49 39.79 -51.30
N GLU A 51 51.32 40.47 -50.51
CA GLU A 51 52.72 40.07 -50.30
C GLU A 51 52.83 38.73 -49.56
N LEU A 52 52.06 38.56 -48.48
CA LEU A 52 52.01 37.32 -47.71
C LEU A 52 51.50 36.15 -48.57
N TYR A 53 50.45 36.37 -49.36
CA TYR A 53 49.94 35.39 -50.30
C TYR A 53 51.00 34.99 -51.33
N ARG A 54 51.67 35.96 -51.96
CA ARG A 54 52.72 35.72 -52.94
C ARG A 54 53.92 34.98 -52.34
N ASN A 55 54.30 35.30 -51.11
CA ASN A 55 55.38 34.61 -50.39
C ASN A 55 55.03 33.13 -50.14
N ALA A 56 53.81 32.85 -49.65
CA ALA A 56 53.34 31.48 -49.48
C ALA A 56 53.23 30.73 -50.82
N TYR A 57 52.66 31.36 -51.85
CA TYR A 57 52.54 30.80 -53.20
C TYR A 57 53.91 30.43 -53.79
N ASN A 58 54.89 31.33 -53.69
CA ASN A 58 56.24 31.10 -54.21
C ASN A 58 56.97 29.99 -53.43
N MET A 59 56.75 29.85 -52.12
CA MET A 59 57.30 28.73 -51.36
C MET A 59 56.78 27.38 -51.90
N VAL A 60 55.49 27.28 -52.21
CA VAL A 60 54.91 26.07 -52.82
C VAL A 60 55.45 25.86 -54.24
N LEU A 61 55.50 26.92 -55.05
CA LEU A 61 56.02 26.89 -56.43
C LEU A 61 57.47 26.35 -56.49
N HIS A 62 58.30 26.72 -55.51
CA HIS A 62 59.69 26.27 -55.40
C HIS A 62 59.87 24.96 -54.60
N LYS A 63 58.80 24.17 -54.43
CA LYS A 63 58.81 22.85 -53.76
C LYS A 63 59.13 22.87 -52.26
N TYR A 64 58.93 24.00 -51.56
CA TYR A 64 59.08 24.12 -50.11
C TYR A 64 57.74 24.01 -49.35
N GLY A 65 56.73 23.36 -49.94
CA GLY A 65 55.39 23.23 -49.35
C GLY A 65 55.37 22.50 -47.99
N GLU A 66 56.21 21.48 -47.81
CA GLU A 66 56.31 20.75 -46.53
C GLU A 66 56.85 21.66 -45.40
N LYS A 67 57.85 22.50 -45.71
CA LYS A 67 58.41 23.47 -44.76
C LYS A 67 57.39 24.56 -44.40
N LEU A 68 56.60 25.01 -45.37
CA LEU A 68 55.50 25.95 -45.13
C LEU A 68 54.45 25.35 -44.19
N TYR A 69 54.05 24.10 -44.41
CA TYR A 69 53.06 23.42 -43.58
C TYR A 69 53.58 23.11 -42.17
N SER A 70 54.76 22.50 -42.05
CA SER A 70 55.36 22.16 -40.75
C SER A 70 55.72 23.40 -39.94
N GLY A 71 56.21 24.46 -40.59
CA GLY A 71 56.41 25.77 -39.98
C GLY A 71 55.11 26.31 -39.38
N LEU A 72 54.03 26.35 -40.16
CA LEU A 72 52.73 26.86 -39.71
C LEU A 72 52.20 26.06 -38.52
N VAL A 73 52.27 24.73 -38.58
CA VAL A 73 51.88 23.85 -37.48
C VAL A 73 52.70 24.13 -36.22
N ASN A 74 54.01 24.29 -36.33
CA ASN A 74 54.88 24.56 -35.19
C ASN A 74 54.60 25.92 -34.56
N THR A 75 54.51 26.99 -35.35
CA THR A 75 54.22 28.35 -34.86
C THR A 75 52.83 28.40 -34.19
N MET A 76 51.81 27.79 -34.80
CA MET A 76 50.47 27.73 -34.22
C MET A 76 50.45 26.92 -32.92
N THR A 77 51.16 25.78 -32.89
CA THR A 77 51.26 24.93 -31.70
C THR A 77 51.96 25.66 -30.56
N GLY A 78 53.03 26.43 -30.85
CA GLY A 78 53.72 27.27 -29.87
C GLY A 78 52.78 28.30 -29.25
N HIS A 79 52.05 29.02 -30.11
CA HIS A 79 51.08 30.03 -29.69
C HIS A 79 49.95 29.44 -28.82
N LEU A 80 49.37 28.29 -29.23
CA LEU A 80 48.33 27.62 -28.46
C LEU A 80 48.85 27.12 -27.09
N LYS A 81 50.10 26.64 -27.01
CA LYS A 81 50.72 26.25 -25.73
C LYS A 81 50.99 27.44 -24.81
N GLU A 82 51.24 28.62 -25.34
CA GLU A 82 51.35 29.85 -24.54
C GLU A 82 50.00 30.28 -23.99
N ILE A 83 48.97 30.30 -24.83
CA ILE A 83 47.59 30.57 -24.37
C ILE A 83 47.18 29.56 -23.30
N ALA A 84 47.41 28.26 -23.52
CA ALA A 84 47.05 27.23 -22.55
C ALA A 84 47.72 27.45 -21.19
N ARG A 85 49.02 27.78 -21.17
CA ARG A 85 49.76 28.11 -19.94
C ARG A 85 49.22 29.36 -19.25
N SER A 86 48.84 30.39 -20.02
CA SER A 86 48.22 31.60 -19.46
C SER A 86 46.85 31.31 -18.83
N ILE A 87 46.06 30.40 -19.41
CA ILE A 87 44.78 29.95 -18.85
C ILE A 87 45.01 29.13 -17.57
N GLU A 88 45.98 28.21 -17.56
CA GLU A 88 46.33 27.41 -16.38
C GLU A 88 46.87 28.26 -15.22
N ALA A 89 47.60 29.34 -15.51
CA ALA A 89 48.14 30.24 -14.49
C ALA A 89 47.08 31.15 -13.82
N ALA A 90 45.89 31.30 -14.42
CA ALA A 90 44.81 32.14 -13.91
C ALA A 90 43.96 31.47 -12.80
N GLN A 91 44.45 30.38 -12.19
CA GLN A 91 43.70 29.54 -11.25
C GLN A 91 43.11 30.30 -10.04
N GLY A 92 41.78 30.24 -9.92
CA GLY A 92 41.14 29.86 -8.65
C GLY A 92 40.17 30.85 -7.99
N GLY A 93 39.96 32.06 -8.52
CA GLY A 93 39.12 33.08 -7.87
C GLY A 93 37.92 33.60 -8.68
N GLU A 94 37.84 33.33 -9.97
CA GLU A 94 36.88 33.99 -10.87
C GLU A 94 35.73 33.06 -11.31
N VAL A 95 34.54 33.64 -11.37
CA VAL A 95 33.34 33.05 -11.97
C VAL A 95 33.71 32.44 -13.32
N ILE A 96 33.48 31.13 -13.50
CA ILE A 96 33.73 30.43 -14.76
C ILE A 96 33.08 31.23 -15.90
N ASN A 97 33.90 31.71 -16.84
CA ASN A 97 33.40 32.44 -17.99
C ASN A 97 32.65 31.47 -18.92
N ARG A 98 31.33 31.40 -18.75
CA ARG A 98 30.44 30.49 -19.50
C ARG A 98 30.53 30.71 -21.02
N GLY A 99 30.80 31.94 -21.46
CA GLY A 99 30.98 32.28 -22.88
C GLY A 99 32.26 31.68 -23.45
N LEU A 100 33.37 31.78 -22.71
CA LEU A 100 34.63 31.15 -23.09
C LEU A 100 34.50 29.63 -23.16
N MET A 101 33.91 29.00 -22.13
CA MET A 101 33.69 27.56 -22.12
C MET A 101 32.85 27.10 -23.32
N ARG A 102 31.77 27.82 -23.65
CA ARG A 102 30.93 27.53 -24.81
C ARG A 102 31.71 27.65 -26.13
N ASN A 103 32.59 28.63 -26.24
CA ASN A 103 33.43 28.79 -27.44
C ASN A 103 34.45 27.65 -27.55
N ILE A 104 35.06 27.23 -26.44
CA ILE A 104 36.01 26.12 -26.40
C ILE A 104 35.30 24.80 -26.77
N THR A 105 34.16 24.49 -26.14
CA THR A 105 33.43 23.25 -26.44
C THR A 105 32.90 23.24 -27.87
N LYS A 106 32.44 24.39 -28.39
CA LYS A 106 32.10 24.53 -29.81
C LYS A 106 33.30 24.28 -30.72
N MET A 107 34.45 24.87 -30.41
CA MET A 107 35.68 24.66 -31.20
C MET A 107 36.12 23.19 -31.20
N LEU A 108 36.08 22.51 -30.05
CA LEU A 108 36.38 21.06 -29.98
C LEU A 108 35.41 20.22 -30.81
N MET A 109 34.13 20.59 -30.82
CA MET A 109 33.12 19.93 -31.66
C MET A 109 33.34 20.20 -33.16
N ASP A 110 33.71 21.44 -33.52
CA ASP A 110 34.01 21.86 -34.90
C ASP A 110 35.28 21.16 -35.45
N LEU A 111 36.26 20.87 -34.58
CA LEU A 111 37.46 20.08 -34.92
C LEU A 111 37.14 18.59 -35.15
N GLY A 112 36.02 18.11 -34.60
CA GLY A 112 35.49 16.77 -34.80
C GLY A 112 34.87 16.21 -33.53
N SER A 113 33.74 15.50 -33.65
CA SER A 113 33.04 14.95 -32.49
C SER A 113 33.90 13.99 -31.65
N SER A 114 34.85 13.29 -32.28
CA SER A 114 35.80 12.41 -31.57
C SER A 114 36.78 13.21 -30.71
N VAL A 115 37.19 14.40 -31.13
CA VAL A 115 38.12 15.27 -30.39
C VAL A 115 37.45 15.72 -29.09
N TYR A 116 36.22 16.24 -29.17
CA TYR A 116 35.45 16.59 -27.97
C TYR A 116 35.25 15.39 -27.03
N GLN A 117 34.90 14.22 -27.58
CA GLN A 117 34.60 13.03 -26.79
C GLN A 117 35.82 12.46 -26.08
N GLU A 118 36.93 12.27 -26.80
CA GLU A 118 38.13 11.62 -26.29
C GLU A 118 38.97 12.57 -25.43
N ASP A 119 39.17 13.82 -25.88
CA ASP A 119 40.14 14.72 -25.26
C ASP A 119 39.53 15.58 -24.15
N PHE A 120 38.20 15.75 -24.13
CA PHE A 120 37.51 16.55 -23.12
C PHE A 120 36.46 15.75 -22.34
N GLU A 121 35.45 15.17 -23.01
CA GLU A 121 34.28 14.58 -22.35
C GLU A 121 34.66 13.38 -21.47
N LYS A 122 35.47 12.44 -21.98
CA LYS A 122 35.92 11.27 -21.20
C LYS A 122 36.73 11.66 -19.96
N PRO A 123 37.78 12.49 -20.05
CA PRO A 123 38.47 13.01 -18.87
C PRO A 123 37.55 13.76 -17.91
N PHE A 124 36.67 14.62 -18.43
CA PHE A 124 35.69 15.36 -17.63
C PHE A 124 34.78 14.44 -16.83
N LEU A 125 34.23 13.39 -17.45
CA LEU A 125 33.40 12.40 -16.78
C LEU A 125 34.19 11.61 -15.72
N GLY A 126 35.44 11.24 -15.98
CA GLY A 126 36.29 10.52 -15.02
C GLY A 126 36.64 11.36 -13.79
N VAL A 127 36.96 12.65 -13.98
CA VAL A 127 37.18 13.59 -12.88
C VAL A 127 35.89 13.83 -12.11
N SER A 128 34.76 13.98 -12.80
CA SER A 128 33.44 14.16 -12.17
C SER A 128 33.04 12.95 -11.34
N ALA A 129 33.27 11.73 -11.83
CA ALA A 129 33.03 10.50 -11.08
C ALA A 129 33.87 10.47 -9.80
N SER A 130 35.16 10.80 -9.90
CA SER A 130 36.05 10.85 -8.73
C SER A 130 35.59 11.91 -7.72
N PHE A 131 35.17 13.08 -8.19
CA PHE A 131 34.63 14.16 -7.36
C PHE A 131 33.37 13.70 -6.61
N TYR A 132 32.38 13.16 -7.33
CA TYR A 132 31.13 12.73 -6.70
C TYR A 132 31.30 11.51 -5.81
N SER A 133 32.26 10.62 -6.12
CA SER A 133 32.59 9.49 -5.25
C SER A 133 33.07 9.98 -3.88
N VAL A 134 33.99 10.95 -3.84
CA VAL A 134 34.47 11.56 -2.58
C VAL A 134 33.37 12.36 -1.88
N GLU A 135 32.63 13.20 -2.61
CA GLU A 135 31.53 14.00 -2.05
C GLU A 135 30.43 13.10 -1.44
N SER A 136 30.07 12.00 -2.12
CA SER A 136 29.05 11.06 -1.66
C SER A 136 29.38 10.47 -0.29
N GLN A 137 30.64 10.08 -0.07
CA GLN A 137 31.09 9.49 1.19
C GLN A 137 31.05 10.52 2.32
N GLN A 138 31.55 11.74 2.07
CA GLN A 138 31.51 12.83 3.05
C GLN A 138 30.06 13.16 3.43
N LEU A 139 29.16 13.25 2.46
CA LEU A 139 27.75 13.53 2.70
C LEU A 139 27.07 12.45 3.53
N ILE A 140 27.39 11.16 3.31
CA ILE A 140 26.86 10.05 4.12
C ILE A 140 27.28 10.14 5.58
N GLU A 141 28.51 10.60 5.84
CA GLU A 141 29.05 10.69 7.21
C GLU A 141 28.51 11.89 7.98
N CYS A 142 28.16 12.99 7.29
CA CYS A 142 27.80 14.26 7.94
C CYS A 142 26.32 14.67 7.83
N CYS A 143 25.53 14.03 6.95
CA CYS A 143 24.14 14.39 6.72
C CYS A 143 23.18 13.28 7.15
N ASP A 144 21.97 13.68 7.52
CA ASP A 144 20.84 12.74 7.54
C ASP A 144 20.39 12.40 6.10
N CYS A 145 19.57 11.36 5.95
CA CYS A 145 19.12 10.90 4.63
C CYS A 145 18.34 11.98 3.86
N GLY A 146 17.50 12.79 4.52
CA GLY A 146 16.71 13.82 3.84
C GLY A 146 17.59 14.93 3.27
N GLU A 147 18.56 15.40 4.04
CA GLU A 147 19.54 16.40 3.62
C GLU A 147 20.47 15.85 2.52
N TYR A 148 20.88 14.59 2.62
CA TYR A 148 21.63 13.91 1.57
C TYR A 148 20.88 13.94 0.23
N LEU A 149 19.61 13.50 0.23
CA LEU A 149 18.77 13.45 -0.97
C LEU A 149 18.57 14.83 -1.58
N ARG A 150 18.38 15.86 -0.75
CA ARG A 150 18.26 17.26 -1.20
C ARG A 150 19.54 17.74 -1.89
N LYS A 151 20.71 17.42 -1.35
CA LYS A 151 22.00 17.77 -1.96
C LYS A 151 22.23 17.00 -3.26
N ALA A 152 21.87 15.71 -3.31
CA ALA A 152 21.97 14.90 -4.53
C ALA A 152 21.05 15.43 -5.64
N GLU A 153 19.80 15.78 -5.33
CA GLU A 153 18.87 16.44 -6.25
C GLU A 153 19.43 17.77 -6.76
N ARG A 154 20.00 18.59 -5.87
CA ARG A 154 20.65 19.85 -6.25
C ARG A 154 21.81 19.62 -7.21
N ARG A 155 22.70 18.65 -6.94
CA ARG A 155 23.83 18.33 -7.82
C ARG A 155 23.39 17.88 -9.21
N LEU A 156 22.33 17.07 -9.30
CA LEU A 156 21.75 16.68 -10.60
C LEU A 156 21.27 17.90 -11.39
N ASN A 157 20.56 18.83 -10.74
CA ASN A 157 20.09 20.05 -11.41
C ASN A 157 21.25 20.96 -11.83
N GLU A 158 22.27 21.10 -10.99
CA GLU A 158 23.48 21.87 -11.32
C GLU A 158 24.21 21.31 -12.55
N GLU A 159 24.28 19.98 -12.72
CA GLU A 159 24.88 19.38 -13.92
C GLU A 159 24.01 19.54 -15.18
N ILE A 160 22.70 19.44 -15.06
CA ILE A 160 21.78 19.71 -16.18
C ILE A 160 21.92 21.17 -16.62
N GLU A 161 21.95 22.10 -15.66
CA GLU A 161 22.23 23.51 -15.95
C GLU A 161 23.61 23.69 -16.56
N ARG A 162 24.65 23.02 -16.06
CA ARG A 162 26.01 23.09 -16.60
C ARG A 162 26.04 22.72 -18.07
N VAL A 163 25.37 21.63 -18.43
CA VAL A 163 25.29 21.17 -19.82
C VAL A 163 24.60 22.20 -20.70
N SER A 164 23.43 22.68 -20.27
CA SER A 164 22.68 23.74 -20.97
C SER A 164 23.50 25.02 -21.19
N HIS A 165 24.39 25.37 -20.25
CA HIS A 165 25.20 26.58 -20.39
C HIS A 165 26.34 26.43 -21.41
N TYR A 166 27.10 25.33 -21.39
CA TYR A 166 28.34 25.26 -22.18
C TYR A 166 28.85 23.88 -22.60
N LEU A 167 28.14 22.77 -22.35
CA LEU A 167 28.55 21.44 -22.84
C LEU A 167 27.70 21.01 -24.04
N ASP A 168 28.14 19.96 -24.74
CA ASP A 168 27.30 19.34 -25.77
C ASP A 168 26.10 18.63 -25.14
N VAL A 169 24.93 18.70 -25.81
CA VAL A 169 23.69 18.08 -25.31
C VAL A 169 23.82 16.56 -25.12
N LYS A 170 24.68 15.88 -25.89
CA LYS A 170 24.91 14.44 -25.75
C LYS A 170 25.71 14.09 -24.48
N SER A 171 26.36 15.07 -23.86
CA SER A 171 27.05 14.90 -22.58
C SER A 171 26.08 14.80 -21.40
N GLU A 172 24.86 15.34 -21.52
CA GLU A 172 23.85 15.36 -20.44
C GLU A 172 23.61 13.96 -19.88
N VAL A 173 23.23 13.02 -20.74
CA VAL A 173 22.90 11.64 -20.33
C VAL A 173 24.10 10.98 -19.65
N LYS A 174 25.34 11.28 -20.08
CA LYS A 174 26.55 10.67 -19.54
C LYS A 174 26.93 11.24 -18.18
N ILE A 175 26.93 12.56 -18.02
CA ILE A 175 27.25 13.18 -16.72
C ILE A 175 26.17 12.89 -15.69
N THR A 176 24.89 12.92 -16.10
CA THR A 176 23.77 12.53 -15.24
C THR A 176 23.90 11.07 -14.80
N SER A 177 24.28 10.14 -15.69
CA SER A 177 24.53 8.75 -15.31
C SER A 177 25.68 8.58 -14.32
N VAL A 178 26.73 9.41 -14.41
CA VAL A 178 27.82 9.43 -13.42
C VAL A 178 27.31 9.89 -12.06
N VAL A 179 26.56 10.99 -12.01
CA VAL A 179 25.99 11.53 -10.76
C VAL A 179 25.02 10.53 -10.13
N GLU A 180 24.14 9.91 -10.93
CA GLU A 180 23.21 8.87 -10.49
C GLU A 180 23.94 7.63 -9.97
N GLY A 181 25.02 7.21 -10.62
CA GLY A 181 25.86 6.11 -10.16
C GLY A 181 26.51 6.38 -8.80
N GLU A 182 27.22 7.51 -8.69
CA GLU A 182 28.04 7.84 -7.53
C GLU A 182 27.23 8.34 -6.32
N LEU A 183 26.17 9.13 -6.52
CA LEU A 183 25.35 9.67 -5.43
C LEU A 183 24.11 8.83 -5.08
N ILE A 184 23.66 7.93 -5.96
CA ILE A 184 22.41 7.19 -5.71
C ILE A 184 22.66 5.69 -5.73
N ALA A 185 23.08 5.13 -6.86
CA ALA A 185 23.16 3.68 -7.05
C ALA A 185 24.12 3.01 -6.04
N ASN A 186 25.32 3.58 -5.86
CA ASN A 186 26.35 3.02 -4.97
C ASN A 186 25.95 3.03 -3.48
N HIS A 187 25.03 3.91 -3.07
CA HIS A 187 24.67 4.13 -1.66
C HIS A 187 23.22 3.81 -1.32
N MET A 188 22.44 3.37 -2.30
CA MET A 188 21.01 3.09 -2.19
C MET A 188 20.63 2.31 -0.92
N GLN A 189 21.31 1.18 -0.67
CA GLN A 189 21.06 0.32 0.50
C GLN A 189 21.39 1.04 1.81
N ARG A 190 22.49 1.81 1.85
CA ARG A 190 22.91 2.56 3.04
C ARG A 190 21.93 3.69 3.35
N LEU A 191 21.42 4.38 2.33
CA LEU A 191 20.44 5.47 2.48
C LEU A 191 19.09 4.96 2.98
N VAL A 192 18.57 3.88 2.39
CA VAL A 192 17.28 3.31 2.79
C VAL A 192 17.30 2.78 4.21
N HIS A 193 18.42 2.16 4.62
CA HIS A 193 18.61 1.59 5.96
C HIS A 193 19.33 2.53 6.93
N MET A 194 19.47 3.81 6.61
CA MET A 194 20.16 4.77 7.46
C MET A 194 19.46 4.90 8.82
N GLU A 195 20.22 4.78 9.91
CA GLU A 195 19.68 4.83 11.26
C GLU A 195 18.98 6.18 11.51
N ASN A 196 17.76 6.13 12.07
CA ASN A 196 16.94 7.28 12.48
C ASN A 196 16.60 8.32 11.39
N SER A 197 16.96 8.08 10.13
CA SER A 197 16.65 9.01 9.03
C SER A 197 16.34 8.34 7.70
N GLY A 198 16.60 7.03 7.56
CA GLY A 198 16.29 6.26 6.35
C GLY A 198 14.79 6.08 6.11
N LEU A 199 14.44 5.24 5.13
CA LEU A 199 13.07 5.11 4.62
C LEU A 199 12.05 4.81 5.72
N VAL A 200 12.37 3.92 6.66
CA VAL A 200 11.45 3.56 7.75
C VAL A 200 11.13 4.75 8.65
N SER A 201 12.12 5.57 9.03
CA SER A 201 11.86 6.80 9.80
C SER A 201 11.00 7.77 9.00
N MET A 202 11.28 7.95 7.71
CA MET A 202 10.48 8.83 6.86
C MET A 202 9.01 8.37 6.74
N LEU A 203 8.75 7.05 6.70
CA LEU A 203 7.41 6.46 6.70
C LEU A 203 6.70 6.65 8.05
N VAL A 204 7.41 6.45 9.17
CA VAL A 204 6.85 6.60 10.52
C VAL A 204 6.49 8.06 10.80
N ASP A 205 7.39 8.98 10.47
CA ASP A 205 7.28 10.42 10.78
C ASP A 205 6.51 11.24 9.73
N ASP A 206 5.87 10.58 8.75
CA ASP A 206 5.06 11.22 7.69
C ASP A 206 5.84 12.29 6.87
N LYS A 207 7.13 12.05 6.59
CA LYS A 207 8.00 12.98 5.83
C LYS A 207 7.74 12.91 4.31
N TYR A 208 6.55 13.35 3.87
CA TYR A 208 6.09 13.20 2.48
C TYR A 208 7.03 13.82 1.43
N GLU A 209 7.66 14.96 1.72
CA GLU A 209 8.58 15.59 0.77
C GLU A 209 9.86 14.78 0.58
N ASP A 210 10.45 14.29 1.66
CA ASP A 210 11.67 13.49 1.60
C ASP A 210 11.40 12.12 0.97
N LEU A 211 10.23 11.53 1.24
CA LEU A 211 9.75 10.33 0.55
C LEU A 211 9.59 10.56 -0.97
N SER A 212 9.06 11.72 -1.36
CA SER A 212 8.92 12.07 -2.78
C SER A 212 10.28 12.26 -3.46
N ARG A 213 11.23 12.93 -2.80
CA ARG A 213 12.63 13.04 -3.28
C ARG A 213 13.27 11.67 -3.41
N MET A 214 13.14 10.81 -2.39
CA MET A 214 13.69 9.46 -2.43
C MET A 214 13.11 8.66 -3.61
N TYR A 215 11.79 8.68 -3.79
CA TYR A 215 11.12 8.00 -4.91
C TYR A 215 11.60 8.52 -6.27
N ASN A 216 11.65 9.83 -6.46
CA ASN A 216 12.04 10.44 -7.74
C ASN A 216 13.52 10.19 -8.08
N LEU A 217 14.41 10.20 -7.09
CA LEU A 217 15.83 9.90 -7.27
C LEU A 217 16.05 8.41 -7.56
N PHE A 218 15.41 7.53 -6.80
CA PHE A 218 15.59 6.08 -6.94
C PHE A 218 14.94 5.53 -8.22
N ARG A 219 13.92 6.19 -8.75
CA ARG A 219 13.35 5.87 -10.07
C ARG A 219 14.38 5.94 -11.21
N ARG A 220 15.44 6.73 -11.04
CA ARG A 220 16.44 7.01 -12.07
C ARG A 220 17.49 5.90 -12.19
N VAL A 221 17.62 5.05 -11.17
CA VAL A 221 18.63 3.99 -11.11
C VAL A 221 17.99 2.59 -11.17
N PRO A 222 18.69 1.58 -11.74
CA PRO A 222 18.24 0.20 -11.70
C PRO A 222 17.99 -0.26 -10.26
N ASP A 223 16.96 -1.08 -10.05
CA ASP A 223 16.57 -1.65 -8.76
C ASP A 223 16.24 -0.64 -7.64
N GLY A 224 16.17 0.66 -7.94
CA GLY A 224 15.85 1.69 -6.95
C GLY A 224 14.43 1.56 -6.39
N LEU A 225 13.43 1.53 -7.27
CA LEU A 225 12.04 1.38 -6.84
C LEU A 225 11.75 0.02 -6.20
N SER A 226 12.39 -1.06 -6.64
CA SER A 226 12.26 -2.37 -5.98
C SER A 226 12.81 -2.32 -4.57
N THR A 227 13.95 -1.67 -4.33
CA THR A 227 14.52 -1.52 -2.99
C THR A 227 13.58 -0.77 -2.04
N ILE A 228 13.02 0.37 -2.47
CA ILE A 228 12.04 1.12 -1.65
C ILE A 228 10.82 0.25 -1.37
N LYS A 229 10.27 -0.41 -2.40
CA LYS A 229 9.08 -1.25 -2.28
C LYS A 229 9.32 -2.43 -1.32
N ASP A 230 10.46 -3.09 -1.39
CA ASP A 230 10.76 -4.26 -0.57
C ASP A 230 10.93 -3.87 0.91
N VAL A 231 11.59 -2.74 1.19
CA VAL A 231 11.73 -2.22 2.56
C VAL A 231 10.40 -1.71 3.10
N MET A 232 9.61 -0.98 2.31
CA MET A 232 8.25 -0.56 2.68
C MET A 232 7.37 -1.78 3.00
N THR A 233 7.40 -2.81 2.14
CA THR A 233 6.62 -4.04 2.31
C THR A 233 7.03 -4.79 3.57
N SER A 234 8.35 -4.91 3.83
CA SER A 234 8.88 -5.56 5.02
C SER A 234 8.43 -4.82 6.30
N HIS A 235 8.60 -3.49 6.33
CA HIS A 235 8.18 -2.67 7.45
C HIS A 235 6.67 -2.74 7.69
N LEU A 236 5.87 -2.60 6.63
CA LEU A 236 4.40 -2.69 6.71
C LEU A 236 3.94 -4.05 7.23
N ARG A 237 4.56 -5.15 6.78
CA ARG A 237 4.21 -6.50 7.26
C ARG A 237 4.56 -6.70 8.72
N GLU A 238 5.68 -6.16 9.18
CA GLU A 238 6.08 -6.25 10.59
C GLU A 238 5.16 -5.41 11.48
N THR A 239 4.91 -4.14 11.12
CA THR A 239 3.98 -3.25 11.82
C THR A 239 2.56 -3.83 11.84
N GLY A 240 2.08 -4.34 10.70
CA GLY A 240 0.78 -5.01 10.60
C GLY A 240 0.70 -6.28 11.44
N LYS A 241 1.77 -7.10 11.47
CA LYS A 241 1.84 -8.30 12.31
C LYS A 241 1.77 -7.95 13.79
N GLN A 242 2.47 -6.90 14.24
CA GLN A 242 2.39 -6.41 15.61
C GLN A 242 0.98 -5.93 15.93
N LEU A 243 0.34 -5.17 15.03
CA LEU A 243 -1.03 -4.69 15.19
C LEU A 243 -2.03 -5.85 15.37
N VAL A 244 -1.91 -6.92 14.58
CA VAL A 244 -2.85 -8.05 14.63
C VAL A 244 -2.57 -9.08 15.73
N SER A 245 -1.38 -9.05 16.35
CA SER A 245 -0.94 -10.05 17.33
C SER A 245 -0.83 -9.51 18.75
N ASP A 246 -0.78 -8.19 18.94
CA ASP A 246 -0.60 -7.55 20.24
C ASP A 246 -1.82 -7.80 21.17
N PRO A 247 -1.65 -8.49 22.31
CA PRO A 247 -2.74 -8.80 23.24
C PRO A 247 -3.50 -7.57 23.74
N GLU A 248 -2.83 -6.41 23.88
CA GLU A 248 -3.48 -5.17 24.32
C GLU A 248 -4.42 -4.63 23.24
N LYS A 249 -3.98 -4.64 21.98
CA LYS A 249 -4.80 -4.20 20.83
C LYS A 249 -5.96 -5.15 20.53
N LEU A 250 -5.89 -6.41 20.99
CA LEU A 250 -6.96 -7.40 20.83
C LEU A 250 -8.09 -7.28 21.86
N LYS A 251 -7.97 -6.39 22.86
CA LYS A 251 -8.99 -6.18 23.90
C LYS A 251 -10.25 -5.50 23.37
N ASP A 252 -10.09 -4.53 22.47
CA ASP A 252 -11.19 -3.80 21.86
C ASP A 252 -11.25 -4.08 20.34
N PRO A 253 -12.26 -4.85 19.88
CA PRO A 253 -12.48 -5.12 18.46
C PRO A 253 -12.69 -3.85 17.62
N VAL A 254 -13.27 -2.79 18.20
CA VAL A 254 -13.56 -1.56 17.47
C VAL A 254 -12.29 -0.78 17.23
N ASP A 255 -11.46 -0.59 18.27
CA ASP A 255 -10.17 0.09 18.15
C ASP A 255 -9.19 -0.70 17.28
N PHE A 256 -9.23 -2.04 17.35
CA PHE A 256 -8.46 -2.91 16.47
C PHE A 256 -8.71 -2.61 14.98
N VAL A 257 -9.98 -2.60 14.57
CA VAL A 257 -10.35 -2.33 13.18
C VAL A 257 -10.08 -0.88 12.82
N GLN A 258 -10.25 0.06 13.76
CA GLN A 258 -9.92 1.46 13.53
C GLN A 258 -8.44 1.64 13.23
N HIS A 259 -7.53 1.05 14.02
CA HIS A 259 -6.10 1.12 13.75
C HIS A 259 -5.71 0.50 12.39
N LEU A 260 -6.38 -0.58 11.95
CA LEU A 260 -6.18 -1.14 10.60
C LEU A 260 -6.56 -0.14 9.50
N LEU A 261 -7.68 0.57 9.68
CA LEU A 261 -8.13 1.58 8.74
C LEU A 261 -7.19 2.79 8.72
N ASP A 262 -6.75 3.25 9.89
CA ASP A 262 -5.85 4.39 10.02
C ASP A 262 -4.48 4.11 9.37
N GLU A 263 -3.93 2.91 9.58
CA GLU A 263 -2.71 2.46 8.90
C GLU A 263 -2.92 2.39 7.37
N LYS A 264 -4.08 1.92 6.90
CA LYS A 264 -4.37 1.86 5.46
C LYS A 264 -4.41 3.26 4.85
N ASP A 265 -5.13 4.17 5.50
CA ASP A 265 -5.29 5.56 5.07
C ASP A 265 -3.92 6.27 5.05
N LYS A 266 -3.05 6.00 6.04
CA LYS A 266 -1.69 6.53 6.09
C LYS A 266 -0.89 6.12 4.86
N TYR A 267 -0.82 4.83 4.55
CA TYR A 267 -0.02 4.35 3.41
C TYR A 267 -0.64 4.72 2.05
N ASP A 268 -1.96 4.77 1.92
CA ASP A 268 -2.61 5.30 0.71
C ASP A 268 -2.23 6.76 0.47
N LYS A 269 -2.20 7.57 1.53
CA LYS A 269 -1.78 8.97 1.46
C LYS A 269 -0.30 9.11 1.11
N ILE A 270 0.58 8.25 1.62
CA ILE A 270 2.00 8.21 1.23
C ILE A 270 2.13 7.89 -0.27
N ILE A 271 1.45 6.84 -0.75
CA ILE A 271 1.51 6.45 -2.16
C ILE A 271 0.97 7.57 -3.06
N SER A 272 -0.10 8.23 -2.64
CA SER A 272 -0.71 9.32 -3.39
C SER A 272 0.15 10.58 -3.43
N LYS A 273 0.73 11.00 -2.30
CA LYS A 273 1.48 12.25 -2.19
C LYS A 273 2.95 12.14 -2.57
N ALA A 274 3.59 11.01 -2.29
CA ALA A 274 5.04 10.84 -2.44
C ALA A 274 5.41 9.90 -3.60
N PHE A 275 4.62 8.86 -3.88
CA PHE A 275 4.97 7.84 -4.88
C PHE A 275 4.15 7.94 -6.17
N ASN A 276 3.63 9.14 -6.50
CA ASN A 276 2.94 9.43 -7.76
C ASN A 276 1.78 8.45 -8.10
N ASN A 277 1.08 7.91 -7.10
CA ASN A 277 0.04 6.88 -7.28
C ASN A 277 0.55 5.61 -8.00
N ASP A 278 1.79 5.20 -7.75
CA ASP A 278 2.38 4.02 -8.37
C ASP A 278 1.62 2.72 -8.02
N LYS A 279 1.08 2.06 -9.05
CA LYS A 279 0.27 0.84 -8.90
C LYS A 279 1.05 -0.33 -8.30
N THR A 280 2.38 -0.38 -8.49
CA THR A 280 3.21 -1.44 -7.93
C THR A 280 3.28 -1.35 -6.42
N PHE A 281 3.37 -0.13 -5.87
CA PHE A 281 3.30 0.14 -4.44
C PHE A 281 1.90 -0.09 -3.87
N GLN A 282 0.85 0.30 -4.62
CA GLN A 282 -0.54 0.01 -4.22
C GLN A 282 -0.80 -1.50 -4.10
N ASN A 283 -0.29 -2.29 -5.06
CA ASN A 283 -0.42 -3.74 -5.03
C ASN A 283 0.38 -4.35 -3.85
N ALA A 284 1.57 -3.83 -3.55
CA ALA A 284 2.37 -4.25 -2.40
C ALA A 284 1.67 -3.96 -1.06
N LEU A 285 1.03 -2.78 -0.95
CA LEU A 285 0.19 -2.39 0.18
C LEU A 285 -0.98 -3.37 0.36
N ASN A 286 -1.76 -3.59 -0.71
CA ASN A 286 -2.92 -4.49 -0.67
C ASN A 286 -2.52 -5.93 -0.31
N SER A 287 -1.45 -6.46 -0.91
CA SER A 287 -0.92 -7.80 -0.60
C SER A 287 -0.41 -7.91 0.84
N SER A 288 0.17 -6.84 1.39
CA SER A 288 0.62 -6.84 2.78
C SER A 288 -0.56 -6.86 3.77
N PHE A 289 -1.60 -6.07 3.50
CA PHE A 289 -2.84 -6.11 4.27
C PHE A 289 -3.50 -7.49 4.22
N GLU A 290 -3.60 -8.09 3.03
CA GLU A 290 -4.08 -9.47 2.88
C GLU A 290 -3.22 -10.47 3.65
N TYR A 291 -1.90 -10.29 3.70
CA TYR A 291 -1.04 -11.16 4.49
C TYR A 291 -1.31 -11.07 6.00
N PHE A 292 -1.19 -9.88 6.61
CA PHE A 292 -1.23 -9.79 8.07
C PHE A 292 -2.65 -9.87 8.64
N ILE A 293 -3.69 -9.42 7.94
CA ILE A 293 -5.07 -9.49 8.46
C ILE A 293 -5.50 -10.95 8.71
N ASN A 294 -4.99 -11.88 7.91
CA ASN A 294 -5.30 -13.30 7.98
C ASN A 294 -4.39 -14.07 8.96
N LEU A 295 -3.38 -13.42 9.57
CA LEU A 295 -2.61 -14.03 10.66
C LEU A 295 -3.43 -14.16 11.95
N ASN A 296 -4.48 -13.34 12.10
CA ASN A 296 -5.38 -13.37 13.25
C ASN A 296 -6.74 -13.96 12.87
N ASN A 297 -7.07 -15.12 13.45
CA ASN A 297 -8.36 -15.80 13.24
C ASN A 297 -9.58 -15.02 13.78
N ARG A 298 -9.37 -13.96 14.56
CA ARG A 298 -10.43 -13.09 15.08
C ARG A 298 -10.73 -11.91 14.17
N SER A 299 -9.92 -11.65 13.14
CA SER A 299 -10.15 -10.53 12.21
C SER A 299 -11.57 -10.52 11.62
N PRO A 300 -12.15 -11.65 11.15
CA PRO A 300 -13.53 -11.67 10.67
C PRO A 300 -14.58 -11.30 11.74
N GLU A 301 -14.40 -11.78 12.98
CA GLU A 301 -15.25 -11.45 14.14
C GLU A 301 -15.18 -9.94 14.43
N PHE A 302 -13.96 -9.38 14.47
CA PHE A 302 -13.71 -8.00 14.84
C PHE A 302 -14.26 -7.01 13.81
N ILE A 303 -14.06 -7.29 12.52
CA ILE A 303 -14.64 -6.49 11.44
C ILE A 303 -16.18 -6.52 11.53
N SER A 304 -16.77 -7.67 11.85
CA SER A 304 -18.22 -7.77 12.05
C SER A 304 -18.72 -6.95 13.25
N LEU A 305 -18.00 -6.98 14.38
CA LEU A 305 -18.31 -6.19 15.57
C LEU A 305 -18.15 -4.69 15.34
N TYR A 306 -17.12 -4.27 14.58
CA TYR A 306 -16.93 -2.87 14.19
C TYR A 306 -18.13 -2.36 13.38
N VAL A 307 -18.59 -3.14 12.40
CA VAL A 307 -19.78 -2.79 11.60
C VAL A 307 -21.03 -2.70 12.48
N ASP A 308 -21.22 -3.64 13.41
CA ASP A 308 -22.35 -3.61 14.33
C ASP A 308 -22.32 -2.37 15.24
N ASP A 309 -21.16 -2.00 15.78
CA ASP A 309 -20.99 -0.79 16.60
C ASP A 309 -21.31 0.49 15.80
N LYS A 310 -20.73 0.62 14.60
CA LYS A 310 -20.97 1.79 13.73
C LYS A 310 -22.42 1.91 13.28
N LEU A 311 -23.09 0.79 12.96
CA LEU A 311 -24.51 0.82 12.58
C LEU A 311 -25.44 1.08 13.77
N ARG A 312 -25.10 0.63 14.98
CA ARG A 312 -25.89 0.95 16.19
C ARG A 312 -25.75 2.41 16.60
N LYS A 313 -24.54 2.97 16.50
CA LYS A 313 -24.25 4.38 16.82
C LYS A 313 -24.71 5.32 15.72
N GLY A 314 -24.60 4.92 14.45
CA GLY A 314 -25.03 5.70 13.27
C GLY A 314 -26.53 6.01 13.25
N LEU A 315 -27.35 5.19 13.90
CA LEU A 315 -28.77 5.49 14.14
C LEU A 315 -29.02 6.67 15.10
N LYS A 316 -27.97 7.23 15.72
CA LYS A 316 -28.03 8.41 16.60
C LYS A 316 -27.20 9.57 16.03
N GLY A 317 -27.72 10.21 14.99
CA GLY A 317 -27.30 11.57 14.60
C GLY A 317 -26.03 11.68 13.74
N VAL A 318 -25.64 10.62 13.04
CA VAL A 318 -24.59 10.65 12.00
C VAL A 318 -25.26 10.76 10.62
N SER A 319 -24.64 11.46 9.66
CA SER A 319 -25.18 11.59 8.30
C SER A 319 -25.18 10.25 7.55
N GLU A 320 -26.09 10.06 6.60
CA GLU A 320 -26.10 8.84 5.76
C GLU A 320 -24.80 8.69 4.95
N GLU A 321 -24.20 9.82 4.53
CA GLU A 321 -22.93 9.88 3.79
C GLU A 321 -21.76 9.31 4.61
N ASP A 322 -21.66 9.66 5.90
CA ASP A 322 -20.61 9.13 6.77
C ASP A 322 -20.74 7.61 6.97
N VAL A 323 -21.98 7.08 6.98
CA VAL A 323 -22.23 5.64 7.08
C VAL A 323 -21.75 4.92 5.83
N GLU A 324 -21.99 5.49 4.65
CA GLU A 324 -21.55 4.91 3.37
C GLU A 324 -20.02 4.86 3.29
N VAL A 325 -19.32 5.93 3.68
CA VAL A 325 -17.85 5.97 3.73
C VAL A 325 -17.29 4.88 4.66
N VAL A 326 -17.91 4.69 5.82
CA VAL A 326 -17.50 3.62 6.76
C VAL A 326 -17.72 2.24 6.16
N LEU A 327 -18.85 2.02 5.48
CA LEU A 327 -19.14 0.75 4.82
C LEU A 327 -18.15 0.44 3.70
N ASP A 328 -17.76 1.43 2.89
CA ASP A 328 -16.77 1.27 1.83
C ASP A 328 -15.39 0.87 2.38
N LYS A 329 -14.96 1.51 3.48
CA LYS A 329 -13.71 1.16 4.18
C LYS A 329 -13.76 -0.26 4.74
N VAL A 330 -14.88 -0.67 5.31
CA VAL A 330 -15.07 -2.06 5.79
C VAL A 330 -15.06 -3.05 4.62
N MET A 331 -15.73 -2.72 3.51
CA MET A 331 -15.76 -3.58 2.32
C MET A 331 -14.35 -3.76 1.74
N MET A 332 -13.51 -2.74 1.83
CA MET A 332 -12.09 -2.85 1.51
C MET A 332 -11.38 -3.88 2.40
N LEU A 333 -11.54 -3.84 3.72
CA LEU A 333 -10.96 -4.86 4.62
C LEU A 333 -11.55 -6.26 4.38
N PHE A 334 -12.85 -6.36 4.10
CA PHE A 334 -13.52 -7.63 3.78
C PHE A 334 -12.92 -8.30 2.53
N ARG A 335 -12.49 -7.52 1.52
CA ARG A 335 -11.82 -8.07 0.34
C ARG A 335 -10.50 -8.77 0.68
N TYR A 336 -9.79 -8.32 1.71
CA TYR A 336 -8.54 -8.92 2.18
C TYR A 336 -8.74 -10.18 3.04
N LEU A 337 -9.95 -10.45 3.52
CA LEU A 337 -10.22 -11.66 4.31
C LEU A 337 -10.21 -12.92 3.45
N GLN A 338 -9.51 -13.95 3.93
CA GLN A 338 -9.60 -15.31 3.36
C GLN A 338 -10.84 -16.05 3.88
N GLU A 339 -11.16 -15.93 5.17
CA GLU A 339 -12.32 -16.58 5.80
C GLU A 339 -13.58 -15.70 5.79
N LYS A 340 -14.13 -15.46 4.59
CA LYS A 340 -15.32 -14.59 4.41
C LYS A 340 -16.60 -15.22 4.97
N ASP A 341 -16.68 -16.54 4.99
CA ASP A 341 -17.80 -17.30 5.57
C ASP A 341 -17.90 -17.14 7.10
N VAL A 342 -16.76 -17.04 7.79
CA VAL A 342 -16.70 -16.73 9.23
C VAL A 342 -17.25 -15.32 9.47
N PHE A 343 -16.82 -14.34 8.68
CA PHE A 343 -17.39 -12.98 8.73
C PHE A 343 -18.91 -13.01 8.51
N GLU A 344 -19.39 -13.72 7.49
CA GLU A 344 -20.82 -13.83 7.16
C GLU A 344 -21.62 -14.39 8.33
N LYS A 345 -21.11 -15.42 9.02
CA LYS A 345 -21.79 -16.01 10.19
C LYS A 345 -21.91 -15.02 11.34
N TYR A 346 -20.81 -14.37 11.72
CA TYR A 346 -20.81 -13.33 12.76
C TYR A 346 -21.70 -12.15 12.36
N TYR A 347 -21.61 -11.71 11.11
CA TYR A 347 -22.43 -10.60 10.60
C TYR A 347 -23.93 -10.92 10.67
N LYS A 348 -24.35 -12.11 10.24
CA LYS A 348 -25.75 -12.55 10.36
C LYS A 348 -26.20 -12.62 11.82
N GLN A 349 -25.34 -13.11 12.70
CA GLN A 349 -25.61 -13.18 14.14
C GLN A 349 -25.77 -11.78 14.75
N HIS A 350 -24.85 -10.86 14.48
CA HIS A 350 -24.93 -9.47 14.95
C HIS A 350 -26.12 -8.72 14.34
N LEU A 351 -26.39 -8.93 13.05
CA LEU A 351 -27.56 -8.36 12.37
C LEU A 351 -28.86 -8.86 12.99
N ALA A 352 -29.00 -10.17 13.22
CA ALA A 352 -30.17 -10.74 13.89
C ALA A 352 -30.31 -10.18 15.31
N LYS A 353 -29.22 -10.06 16.06
CA LYS A 353 -29.22 -9.43 17.39
C LYS A 353 -29.66 -7.97 17.35
N ARG A 354 -29.24 -7.22 16.32
CA ARG A 354 -29.62 -5.80 16.12
C ARG A 354 -31.09 -5.64 15.72
N LEU A 355 -31.60 -6.53 14.88
CA LEU A 355 -33.01 -6.52 14.44
C LEU A 355 -33.98 -7.03 15.53
N LEU A 356 -33.56 -8.02 16.31
CA LEU A 356 -34.44 -8.78 17.22
C LEU A 356 -34.05 -8.66 18.71
N SER A 357 -33.26 -7.65 19.08
CA SER A 357 -32.83 -7.38 20.47
C SER A 357 -32.06 -8.49 21.19
N GLY A 358 -31.28 -9.30 20.46
CA GLY A 358 -30.10 -9.95 21.04
C GLY A 358 -30.21 -11.35 21.64
N LYS A 359 -31.24 -12.16 21.39
CA LYS A 359 -31.44 -13.42 22.15
C LYS A 359 -31.30 -14.71 21.32
N SER A 360 -30.61 -15.70 21.91
CA SER A 360 -30.38 -17.05 21.39
C SER A 360 -31.66 -17.90 21.41
N PRO A 361 -31.86 -18.84 20.48
CA PRO A 361 -33.03 -19.72 20.47
C PRO A 361 -33.18 -20.42 21.83
N SER A 362 -34.35 -20.34 22.44
CA SER A 362 -34.57 -20.81 23.82
C SER A 362 -35.52 -21.99 23.90
N ALA A 363 -35.43 -22.67 25.05
CA ALA A 363 -36.43 -23.55 25.61
C ALA A 363 -37.82 -22.88 25.68
N PRO A 364 -38.92 -23.67 25.74
CA PRO A 364 -40.26 -23.13 25.94
C PRO A 364 -40.33 -22.26 27.20
N CYS A 365 -41.03 -21.15 27.11
CA CYS A 365 -41.41 -20.32 28.25
C CYS A 365 -42.93 -20.37 28.36
N ASN A 366 -43.44 -20.56 29.57
CA ASN A 366 -44.86 -20.56 29.86
C ASN A 366 -45.41 -19.14 29.71
N LEU A 367 -46.19 -18.92 28.64
CA LEU A 367 -46.84 -17.64 28.36
C LEU A 367 -48.13 -17.51 29.19
N PRO A 368 -48.51 -16.29 29.60
CA PRO A 368 -49.80 -16.04 30.23
C PRO A 368 -50.97 -16.53 29.34
N ALA A 369 -52.05 -16.99 29.98
CA ALA A 369 -53.21 -17.56 29.29
C ALA A 369 -53.81 -16.59 28.25
N GLU A 370 -53.85 -15.30 28.58
CA GLU A 370 -54.35 -14.23 27.70
C GLU A 370 -53.54 -14.13 26.41
N ILE A 371 -52.21 -14.33 26.49
CA ILE A 371 -51.31 -14.28 25.34
C ILE A 371 -51.44 -15.56 24.49
N LEU A 372 -51.58 -16.72 25.13
CA LEU A 372 -51.78 -18.00 24.44
C LEU A 372 -53.01 -17.98 23.53
N VAL A 373 -54.12 -17.37 24.01
CA VAL A 373 -55.34 -17.21 23.20
C VAL A 373 -55.06 -16.41 21.92
N ILE A 374 -54.26 -15.35 22.01
CA ILE A 374 -53.89 -14.52 20.85
C ILE A 374 -52.96 -15.30 19.91
N CYS A 375 -51.97 -16.02 20.46
CA CYS A 375 -51.07 -16.87 19.69
C CYS A 375 -51.84 -17.92 18.86
N GLU A 376 -52.85 -18.56 19.43
CA GLU A 376 -53.64 -19.57 18.71
C GLU A 376 -54.57 -18.98 17.65
N LYS A 377 -55.17 -17.81 17.92
CA LYS A 377 -55.93 -17.07 16.90
C LYS A 377 -55.04 -16.70 15.71
N PHE A 378 -53.84 -16.17 15.98
CA PHE A 378 -52.89 -15.82 14.91
C PHE A 378 -52.38 -17.07 14.17
N ARG A 379 -52.08 -18.16 14.88
CA ARG A 379 -51.66 -19.43 14.29
C ARG A 379 -52.72 -19.94 13.31
N SER A 380 -53.98 -19.94 13.73
CA SER A 380 -55.11 -20.38 12.88
C SER A 380 -55.23 -19.52 11.62
N TYR A 381 -55.15 -18.19 11.76
CA TYR A 381 -55.15 -17.26 10.64
C TYR A 381 -53.98 -17.49 9.67
N TYR A 382 -52.76 -17.56 10.19
CA TYR A 382 -51.55 -17.67 9.37
C TYR A 382 -51.47 -19.00 8.63
N LEU A 383 -51.77 -20.11 9.31
CA LEU A 383 -51.75 -21.45 8.70
C LEU A 383 -52.93 -21.69 7.76
N GLY A 384 -54.07 -21.02 7.98
CA GLY A 384 -55.17 -21.00 7.01
C GLY A 384 -54.80 -20.32 5.69
N THR A 385 -53.87 -19.34 5.73
CA THR A 385 -53.40 -18.62 4.54
C THR A 385 -52.14 -19.24 3.92
N HIS A 386 -51.27 -19.82 4.73
CA HIS A 386 -49.96 -20.37 4.33
C HIS A 386 -49.88 -21.87 4.61
N THR A 387 -50.49 -22.67 3.73
CA THR A 387 -50.50 -24.13 3.85
C THR A 387 -49.10 -24.75 3.76
N GLY A 388 -48.85 -25.82 4.52
CA GLY A 388 -47.57 -26.54 4.52
C GLY A 388 -46.46 -25.92 5.37
N ARG A 389 -46.74 -24.85 6.12
CA ARG A 389 -45.80 -24.23 7.07
C ARG A 389 -46.06 -24.68 8.51
N ARG A 390 -45.03 -24.59 9.35
CA ARG A 390 -45.15 -24.76 10.81
C ARG A 390 -44.72 -23.48 11.50
N LEU A 391 -45.55 -22.96 12.40
CA LEU A 391 -45.23 -21.81 13.24
C LEU A 391 -44.62 -22.27 14.56
N THR A 392 -43.51 -21.65 14.93
CA THR A 392 -42.83 -21.82 16.22
C THR A 392 -42.60 -20.44 16.82
N TRP A 393 -43.07 -20.23 18.05
CA TRP A 393 -42.93 -18.95 18.76
C TRP A 393 -41.56 -18.86 19.43
N GLN A 394 -40.86 -17.74 19.22
CA GLN A 394 -39.57 -17.43 19.84
C GLN A 394 -39.80 -16.39 20.94
N THR A 395 -40.10 -16.85 22.15
CA THR A 395 -40.52 -16.00 23.29
C THR A 395 -39.42 -15.05 23.74
N ASN A 396 -38.17 -15.45 23.62
CA ASN A 396 -36.98 -14.66 23.87
C ASN A 396 -36.88 -13.36 23.02
N MET A 397 -37.39 -13.34 21.77
CA MET A 397 -37.21 -12.24 20.81
C MET A 397 -38.28 -11.14 20.85
N GLY A 398 -39.31 -11.30 21.69
CA GLY A 398 -40.44 -10.37 21.77
C GLY A 398 -40.27 -9.23 22.80
N THR A 399 -41.11 -8.22 22.65
CA THR A 399 -41.34 -7.15 23.62
C THR A 399 -42.83 -6.94 23.83
N ALA A 400 -43.21 -6.39 24.98
CA ALA A 400 -44.58 -6.09 25.35
C ALA A 400 -44.65 -4.75 26.08
N ASP A 401 -45.76 -4.03 25.87
CA ASP A 401 -46.11 -2.84 26.62
C ASP A 401 -47.18 -3.21 27.66
N ILE A 402 -46.84 -3.07 28.94
CA ILE A 402 -47.72 -3.44 30.06
C ILE A 402 -48.11 -2.18 30.81
N LYS A 403 -49.41 -2.01 31.07
CA LYS A 403 -49.90 -0.97 31.97
C LYS A 403 -49.84 -1.50 33.40
N ALA A 404 -48.99 -0.89 34.22
CA ALA A 404 -48.82 -1.23 35.63
C ALA A 404 -49.37 -0.10 36.52
N THR A 405 -49.99 -0.48 37.63
CA THR A 405 -50.49 0.45 38.64
C THR A 405 -49.73 0.24 39.93
N PHE A 406 -49.14 1.31 40.47
CA PHE A 406 -48.33 1.30 41.70
C PHE A 406 -48.94 2.23 42.76
N GLY A 407 -48.82 1.86 44.02
CA GLY A 407 -49.18 2.67 45.17
C GLY A 407 -50.63 3.13 45.16
N LYS A 408 -50.83 4.41 45.45
CA LYS A 408 -52.15 5.08 45.41
C LYS A 408 -52.66 5.35 43.98
N GLY A 409 -52.54 4.38 43.08
CA GLY A 409 -53.07 4.45 41.72
C GLY A 409 -52.19 5.14 40.68
N GLN A 410 -50.88 5.27 40.93
CA GLN A 410 -49.95 5.79 39.92
C GLN A 410 -49.82 4.80 38.76
N LYS A 411 -50.14 5.24 37.55
CA LYS A 411 -50.11 4.40 36.35
C LYS A 411 -48.84 4.66 35.54
N HIS A 412 -48.17 3.59 35.16
CA HIS A 412 -47.03 3.62 34.23
C HIS A 412 -47.25 2.60 33.11
N GLU A 413 -46.70 2.90 31.94
CA GLU A 413 -46.63 1.97 30.82
C GLU A 413 -45.19 1.46 30.72
N LEU A 414 -45.01 0.17 30.96
CA LEU A 414 -43.71 -0.49 31.00
C LEU A 414 -43.46 -1.17 29.65
N ASN A 415 -42.44 -0.72 28.93
CA ASN A 415 -41.92 -1.43 27.77
C ASN A 415 -40.89 -2.45 28.26
N VAL A 416 -41.21 -3.73 28.13
CA VAL A 416 -40.44 -4.86 28.66
C VAL A 416 -40.28 -5.96 27.61
N SER A 417 -39.36 -6.89 27.83
CA SER A 417 -39.28 -8.12 27.03
C SER A 417 -40.38 -9.12 27.39
N THR A 418 -40.67 -10.09 26.52
CA THR A 418 -41.66 -11.15 26.79
C THR A 418 -41.42 -11.87 28.11
N TYR A 419 -40.15 -12.18 28.45
CA TYR A 419 -39.81 -12.85 29.71
C TYR A 419 -40.12 -11.98 30.93
N GLN A 420 -39.76 -10.70 30.88
CA GLN A 420 -40.13 -9.75 31.93
C GLN A 420 -41.65 -9.59 32.04
N MET A 421 -42.38 -9.63 30.92
CA MET A 421 -43.84 -9.68 30.94
C MET A 421 -44.36 -10.93 31.66
N CYS A 422 -43.87 -12.13 31.31
CA CYS A 422 -44.26 -13.36 31.99
C CYS A 422 -44.03 -13.28 33.50
N ILE A 423 -42.87 -12.77 33.92
CA ILE A 423 -42.54 -12.59 35.35
C ILE A 423 -43.51 -11.61 36.02
N LEU A 424 -43.70 -10.42 35.43
CA LEU A 424 -44.54 -9.37 36.01
C LEU A 424 -46.02 -9.80 36.12
N MET A 425 -46.51 -10.60 35.16
CA MET A 425 -47.89 -11.08 35.17
C MET A 425 -48.20 -12.02 36.34
N LEU A 426 -47.19 -12.70 36.91
CA LEU A 426 -47.38 -13.54 38.10
C LEU A 426 -47.80 -12.72 39.33
N TYR A 427 -47.38 -11.45 39.40
CA TYR A 427 -47.65 -10.57 40.53
C TYR A 427 -49.09 -10.04 40.58
N ASN A 428 -49.94 -10.38 39.60
CA ASN A 428 -51.37 -10.07 39.67
C ASN A 428 -52.11 -10.99 40.68
N SER A 429 -51.51 -12.13 41.05
CA SER A 429 -52.13 -13.12 41.95
C SER A 429 -51.43 -13.21 43.32
N THR A 430 -50.21 -12.70 43.44
CA THR A 430 -49.40 -12.72 44.67
C THR A 430 -48.45 -11.53 44.72
N ASP A 431 -48.19 -10.98 45.89
CA ASP A 431 -47.26 -9.85 46.06
C ASP A 431 -45.81 -10.29 46.27
N GLN A 432 -45.57 -11.59 46.46
CA GLN A 432 -44.25 -12.17 46.76
C GLN A 432 -44.06 -13.50 46.04
N LEU A 433 -42.86 -13.68 45.46
CA LEU A 433 -42.40 -14.92 44.85
C LEU A 433 -40.89 -15.10 45.07
N THR A 434 -40.44 -16.33 45.28
CA THR A 434 -39.03 -16.71 45.29
C THR A 434 -38.50 -16.95 43.88
N TYR A 435 -37.18 -16.91 43.69
CA TYR A 435 -36.56 -17.24 42.40
C TYR A 435 -37.06 -18.58 41.83
N ARG A 436 -37.12 -19.63 42.66
CA ARG A 436 -37.53 -20.99 42.25
C ARG A 436 -38.99 -21.07 41.84
N GLU A 437 -39.88 -20.34 42.51
CA GLU A 437 -41.29 -20.29 42.12
C GLU A 437 -41.48 -19.58 40.78
N ILE A 438 -40.73 -18.50 40.52
CA ILE A 438 -40.76 -17.80 39.23
C ILE A 438 -40.19 -18.71 38.12
N GLU A 439 -39.10 -19.43 38.40
CA GLU A 439 -38.48 -20.37 37.47
C GLU A 439 -39.44 -21.50 37.09
N GLN A 440 -40.09 -22.13 38.07
CA GLN A 440 -41.09 -23.18 37.81
C GLN A 440 -42.32 -22.64 37.06
N ALA A 441 -42.83 -21.47 37.44
CA ALA A 441 -44.04 -20.93 36.82
C ALA A 441 -43.81 -20.52 35.37
N THR A 442 -42.64 -19.97 35.05
CA THR A 442 -42.34 -19.38 33.73
C THR A 442 -41.53 -20.28 32.81
N GLU A 443 -40.82 -21.28 33.35
CA GLU A 443 -39.85 -22.13 32.62
C GLU A 443 -38.79 -21.34 31.85
N ILE A 444 -38.52 -20.10 32.26
CA ILE A 444 -37.48 -19.28 31.63
C ILE A 444 -36.10 -19.89 31.94
N PRO A 445 -35.19 -20.00 30.96
CA PRO A 445 -33.84 -20.48 31.20
C PRO A 445 -33.14 -19.71 32.34
N PRO A 446 -32.43 -20.38 33.26
CA PRO A 446 -31.88 -19.75 34.47
C PRO A 446 -31.02 -18.51 34.22
N SER A 447 -30.21 -18.53 33.15
CA SER A 447 -29.35 -17.41 32.75
C SER A 447 -30.15 -16.17 32.33
N ASP A 448 -31.24 -16.37 31.59
CA ASP A 448 -32.14 -15.31 31.15
C ASP A 448 -33.01 -14.81 32.29
N LEU A 449 -33.48 -15.72 33.17
CA LEU A 449 -34.30 -15.38 34.33
C LEU A 449 -33.53 -14.47 35.29
N LYS A 450 -32.29 -14.83 35.63
CA LYS A 450 -31.40 -14.00 36.47
C LYS A 450 -31.22 -12.59 35.88
N ARG A 451 -30.99 -12.46 34.57
CA ARG A 451 -30.86 -11.14 33.89
C ARG A 451 -32.16 -10.34 33.92
N CYS A 452 -33.30 -11.00 33.72
CA CYS A 452 -34.61 -10.34 33.78
C CYS A 452 -34.89 -9.83 35.20
N LEU A 453 -34.72 -10.66 36.22
CA LEU A 453 -34.91 -10.27 37.62
C LEU A 453 -33.94 -9.16 38.04
N GLN A 454 -32.68 -9.21 37.61
CA GLN A 454 -31.71 -8.14 37.86
C GLN A 454 -32.19 -6.79 37.28
N SER A 455 -32.70 -6.76 36.05
CA SER A 455 -33.24 -5.53 35.44
C SER A 455 -34.51 -5.01 36.12
N LEU A 456 -35.34 -5.92 36.65
CA LEU A 456 -36.62 -5.58 37.29
C LEU A 456 -36.47 -5.19 38.76
N ALA A 457 -35.43 -5.66 39.47
CA ALA A 457 -35.28 -5.46 40.91
C ALA A 457 -34.05 -4.63 41.32
N CYS A 458 -32.92 -4.75 40.61
CA CYS A 458 -31.64 -4.19 41.07
C CYS A 458 -31.30 -2.83 40.42
N VAL A 459 -32.00 -2.42 39.35
CA VAL A 459 -31.71 -1.17 38.62
C VAL A 459 -32.48 0.00 39.22
N LYS A 460 -31.77 0.89 39.91
CA LYS A 460 -32.36 2.09 40.54
C LYS A 460 -33.15 2.94 39.53
N GLY A 461 -34.39 3.26 39.87
CA GLY A 461 -35.29 4.05 39.00
C GLY A 461 -36.01 3.23 37.92
N LYS A 462 -35.72 1.93 37.83
CA LYS A 462 -36.45 0.94 37.01
C LYS A 462 -36.84 -0.31 37.81
N ASN A 463 -36.57 -0.29 39.11
CA ASN A 463 -36.79 -1.38 40.04
C ASN A 463 -38.28 -1.48 40.40
N VAL A 464 -39.05 -2.07 39.50
CA VAL A 464 -40.49 -2.34 39.68
C VAL A 464 -40.74 -3.52 40.64
N LEU A 465 -39.71 -4.33 40.90
CA LEU A 465 -39.66 -5.33 41.96
C LEU A 465 -38.65 -4.91 43.05
N ARG A 466 -38.80 -5.46 44.25
CA ARG A 466 -37.85 -5.37 45.36
C ARG A 466 -37.30 -6.75 45.66
N LYS A 467 -35.99 -6.86 45.86
CA LYS A 467 -35.27 -8.09 46.16
C LYS A 467 -34.92 -8.16 47.64
N GLU A 468 -35.03 -9.33 48.24
CA GLU A 468 -34.57 -9.61 49.60
C GLU A 468 -33.81 -10.96 49.65
N PRO A 469 -32.57 -11.00 50.16
CA PRO A 469 -31.74 -9.86 50.58
C PRO A 469 -31.29 -8.98 49.38
N MET A 470 -31.11 -7.68 49.61
CA MET A 470 -30.74 -6.76 48.53
C MET A 470 -29.26 -6.91 48.14
N SER A 471 -29.00 -7.26 46.88
CA SER A 471 -27.65 -7.31 46.28
C SER A 471 -27.72 -7.05 44.77
N LYS A 472 -26.56 -6.97 44.10
CA LYS A 472 -26.49 -6.80 42.63
C LYS A 472 -26.73 -8.11 41.87
N ASP A 473 -26.45 -9.24 42.49
CA ASP A 473 -26.52 -10.58 41.89
C ASP A 473 -27.81 -11.28 42.29
N ILE A 474 -28.28 -12.19 41.44
CA ILE A 474 -29.49 -12.99 41.68
C ILE A 474 -29.10 -14.43 42.06
N ALA A 475 -29.42 -14.80 43.29
CA ALA A 475 -29.29 -16.13 43.87
C ALA A 475 -30.64 -16.88 43.83
N GLU A 476 -30.60 -18.20 44.00
CA GLU A 476 -31.78 -19.07 43.87
C GLU A 476 -32.70 -19.04 45.10
N ASP A 477 -32.20 -18.54 46.22
CA ASP A 477 -32.89 -18.37 47.50
C ASP A 477 -33.48 -16.97 47.68
N ASP A 478 -33.26 -16.07 46.71
CA ASP A 478 -33.78 -14.71 46.76
C ASP A 478 -35.31 -14.66 46.64
N ALA A 479 -35.92 -13.75 47.41
CA ALA A 479 -37.33 -13.40 47.32
C ALA A 479 -37.52 -12.06 46.62
N PHE A 480 -38.59 -11.97 45.82
CA PHE A 480 -38.94 -10.81 45.02
C PHE A 480 -40.36 -10.36 45.35
N TYR A 481 -40.50 -9.08 45.69
CA TYR A 481 -41.76 -8.45 46.07
C TYR A 481 -42.15 -7.37 45.08
N PHE A 482 -43.45 -7.17 44.90
CA PHE A 482 -43.94 -6.02 44.15
C PHE A 482 -43.49 -4.69 44.81
N ASN A 483 -42.93 -3.77 44.01
CA ASN A 483 -42.49 -2.47 44.50
C ASN A 483 -43.59 -1.43 44.43
N ASP A 484 -44.51 -1.45 45.39
CA ASP A 484 -45.60 -0.48 45.49
C ASP A 484 -45.12 0.99 45.64
N LYS A 485 -43.85 1.19 46.03
CA LYS A 485 -43.21 2.51 46.18
C LYS A 485 -42.42 2.95 44.95
N PHE A 486 -42.55 2.26 43.82
CA PHE A 486 -41.88 2.65 42.57
C PHE A 486 -42.32 4.05 42.12
N MET A 487 -41.35 4.87 41.70
CA MET A 487 -41.61 6.20 41.15
C MET A 487 -40.73 6.44 39.92
N SER A 488 -41.32 7.03 38.89
CA SER A 488 -40.63 7.46 37.67
C SER A 488 -41.08 8.85 37.26
N LYS A 489 -40.15 9.65 36.72
CA LYS A 489 -40.47 10.96 36.10
C LYS A 489 -41.24 10.81 34.78
N PHE A 490 -41.18 9.63 34.16
CA PHE A 490 -41.79 9.35 32.86
C PHE A 490 -42.97 8.39 33.00
N PHE A 491 -44.07 8.68 32.29
CA PHE A 491 -45.23 7.80 32.20
C PHE A 491 -44.87 6.48 31.50
N LYS A 492 -44.18 6.55 30.35
CA LYS A 492 -43.62 5.39 29.66
C LYS A 492 -42.21 5.10 30.18
N VAL A 493 -42.00 3.91 30.73
CA VAL A 493 -40.72 3.47 31.28
C VAL A 493 -40.22 2.27 30.49
N LYS A 494 -39.06 2.42 29.83
CA LYS A 494 -38.42 1.31 29.12
C LYS A 494 -37.48 0.55 30.06
N ILE A 495 -37.86 -0.67 30.42
CA ILE A 495 -37.04 -1.57 31.22
C ILE A 495 -36.36 -2.56 30.28
N GLY A 496 -35.23 -2.14 29.71
CA GLY A 496 -34.39 -3.04 28.93
C GLY A 496 -33.89 -4.19 29.80
N THR A 497 -33.91 -5.41 29.27
CA THR A 497 -33.15 -6.51 29.84
C THR A 497 -31.69 -6.09 29.95
N VAL A 498 -31.01 -6.46 31.04
CA VAL A 498 -29.56 -6.28 31.14
C VAL A 498 -28.96 -6.89 29.87
N ALA A 499 -28.22 -6.08 29.10
CA ALA A 499 -27.68 -6.52 27.83
C ALA A 499 -26.92 -7.82 28.06
N ALA A 500 -27.06 -8.79 27.14
CA ALA A 500 -26.13 -9.89 27.10
C ALA A 500 -24.72 -9.28 27.10
N GLN A 501 -23.87 -9.76 28.01
CA GLN A 501 -22.45 -9.42 27.96
C GLN A 501 -21.93 -9.70 26.53
N LYS A 502 -20.78 -9.09 26.17
CA LYS A 502 -20.00 -9.50 24.99
C LYS A 502 -20.04 -11.03 24.90
N GLU A 503 -20.25 -11.57 23.69
CA GLU A 503 -20.39 -13.02 23.48
C GLU A 503 -19.39 -13.78 24.33
N SER A 504 -19.88 -14.74 25.10
CA SER A 504 -19.00 -15.53 25.96
C SER A 504 -18.05 -16.35 25.08
N GLU A 505 -16.84 -16.63 25.55
CA GLU A 505 -15.90 -17.50 24.81
C GLU A 505 -16.52 -18.85 24.39
N PRO A 506 -17.39 -19.50 25.20
CA PRO A 506 -18.15 -20.67 24.76
C PRO A 506 -19.05 -20.42 23.54
N GLU A 507 -19.80 -19.32 23.52
CA GLU A 507 -20.66 -18.96 22.38
C GLU A 507 -19.83 -18.73 21.11
N LYS A 508 -18.68 -18.06 21.25
CA LYS A 508 -17.77 -17.84 20.11
C LYS A 508 -17.21 -19.13 19.55
N GLN A 509 -16.83 -20.06 20.43
CA GLN A 509 -16.31 -21.36 20.03
C GLN A 509 -17.39 -22.20 19.34
N GLU A 510 -18.63 -22.13 19.81
CA GLU A 510 -19.77 -22.78 19.16
C GLU A 510 -20.01 -22.20 17.76
N THR A 511 -19.98 -20.87 17.60
CA THR A 511 -20.11 -20.23 16.28
C THR A 511 -19.04 -20.72 15.31
N ARG A 512 -17.77 -20.81 15.76
CA ARG A 512 -16.66 -21.33 14.94
C ARG A 512 -16.86 -22.79 14.56
N GLN A 513 -17.28 -23.64 15.50
CA GLN A 513 -17.57 -25.04 15.22
C GLN A 513 -18.71 -25.20 14.20
N ARG A 514 -19.78 -24.39 14.32
CA ARG A 514 -20.87 -24.39 13.33
C ARG A 514 -20.39 -24.00 11.94
N VAL A 515 -19.45 -23.05 11.82
CA VAL A 515 -18.86 -22.70 10.51
C VAL A 515 -18.08 -23.88 9.93
N GLU A 516 -17.27 -24.57 10.74
CA GLU A 516 -16.56 -25.78 10.30
C GLU A 516 -17.51 -26.91 9.85
N GLU A 517 -18.63 -27.11 10.55
CA GLU A 517 -19.66 -28.06 10.13
C GLU A 517 -20.32 -27.62 8.80
N ASP A 518 -20.61 -26.32 8.63
CA ASP A 518 -21.19 -25.74 7.40
C ASP A 518 -20.24 -25.85 6.18
N ARG A 519 -18.91 -25.94 6.40
CA ARG A 519 -17.89 -26.12 5.35
C ARG A 519 -17.89 -27.53 4.76
N LYS A 520 -18.15 -28.57 5.55
CA LYS A 520 -18.09 -29.98 5.12
C LYS A 520 -18.95 -30.29 3.89
N PRO A 521 -20.27 -29.97 3.87
CA PRO A 521 -21.10 -30.25 2.69
C PRO A 521 -20.71 -29.38 1.48
N GLN A 522 -20.18 -28.17 1.69
CA GLN A 522 -19.69 -27.31 0.61
C GLN A 522 -18.46 -27.91 -0.08
N ILE A 523 -17.54 -28.49 0.69
CA ILE A 523 -16.36 -29.22 0.18
C ILE A 523 -16.81 -30.48 -0.58
N GLU A 524 -17.73 -31.27 -0.02
CA GLU A 524 -18.26 -32.46 -0.71
C GLU A 524 -18.93 -32.10 -2.04
N ALA A 525 -19.77 -31.07 -2.07
CA ALA A 525 -20.43 -30.60 -3.29
C ALA A 525 -19.44 -30.05 -4.33
N ALA A 526 -18.33 -29.45 -3.91
CA ALA A 526 -17.25 -29.03 -4.80
C ALA A 526 -16.54 -30.23 -5.42
N ILE A 527 -16.13 -31.21 -4.60
CA ILE A 527 -15.48 -32.46 -5.05
C ILE A 527 -16.38 -33.18 -6.07
N VAL A 528 -17.66 -33.37 -5.75
CA VAL A 528 -18.60 -34.08 -6.63
C VAL A 528 -18.78 -33.35 -7.96
N ARG A 529 -18.90 -32.01 -7.96
CA ARG A 529 -19.01 -31.23 -9.22
C ARG A 529 -17.78 -31.38 -10.10
N ILE A 530 -16.58 -31.29 -9.52
CA ILE A 530 -15.31 -31.42 -10.23
C ILE A 530 -15.18 -32.84 -10.82
N MET A 531 -15.36 -33.86 -9.98
CA MET A 531 -15.22 -35.27 -10.38
C MET A 531 -16.28 -35.68 -11.40
N LYS A 532 -17.51 -35.15 -11.32
CA LYS A 532 -18.53 -35.38 -12.34
C LYS A 532 -18.12 -34.87 -13.72
N SER A 533 -17.45 -33.71 -13.78
CA SER A 533 -16.99 -33.11 -15.04
C SER A 533 -15.74 -33.78 -15.60
N ARG A 534 -14.78 -34.13 -14.74
CA ARG A 534 -13.45 -34.62 -15.15
C ARG A 534 -13.37 -36.15 -15.25
N ARG A 535 -14.29 -36.85 -14.58
CA ARG A 535 -14.40 -38.32 -14.46
C ARG A 535 -13.23 -38.99 -13.74
N VAL A 536 -11.98 -38.63 -14.05
CA VAL A 536 -10.77 -39.18 -13.45
C VAL A 536 -9.80 -38.06 -13.14
N LEU A 537 -9.28 -38.00 -11.90
CA LEU A 537 -8.27 -37.03 -11.48
C LEU A 537 -7.36 -37.60 -10.40
N ASP A 538 -6.13 -37.09 -10.30
CA ASP A 538 -5.24 -37.37 -9.18
C ASP A 538 -5.55 -36.50 -7.96
N HIS A 539 -5.04 -36.92 -6.79
CA HIS A 539 -5.26 -36.24 -5.52
C HIS A 539 -4.89 -34.74 -5.53
N ASN A 540 -3.71 -34.39 -6.05
CA ASN A 540 -3.20 -33.03 -5.97
C ASN A 540 -3.99 -32.09 -6.87
N THR A 541 -4.42 -32.57 -8.04
CA THR A 541 -5.28 -31.81 -8.94
C THR A 541 -6.67 -31.59 -8.32
N ILE A 542 -7.27 -32.60 -7.68
CA ILE A 542 -8.54 -32.42 -6.95
C ILE A 542 -8.40 -31.36 -5.85
N VAL A 543 -7.35 -31.45 -5.02
CA VAL A 543 -7.11 -30.47 -3.95
C VAL A 543 -6.96 -29.07 -4.52
N THR A 544 -6.21 -28.91 -5.61
CA THR A 544 -6.01 -27.61 -6.27
C THR A 544 -7.31 -27.05 -6.86
N GLU A 545 -8.08 -27.86 -7.61
CA GLU A 545 -9.35 -27.42 -8.20
C GLU A 545 -10.41 -27.10 -7.12
N VAL A 546 -10.52 -27.92 -6.06
CA VAL A 546 -11.43 -27.65 -4.93
C VAL A 546 -11.04 -26.36 -4.21
N THR A 547 -9.74 -26.16 -3.97
CA THR A 547 -9.23 -24.94 -3.33
C THR A 547 -9.56 -23.72 -4.18
N SER A 548 -9.30 -23.78 -5.48
CA SER A 548 -9.59 -22.69 -6.42
C SER A 548 -11.10 -22.37 -6.49
N GLN A 549 -11.97 -23.38 -6.45
CA GLN A 549 -13.42 -23.17 -6.47
C GLN A 549 -13.94 -22.53 -5.17
N LEU A 550 -13.35 -22.86 -4.02
CA LEU A 550 -13.81 -22.43 -2.70
C LEU A 550 -13.10 -21.17 -2.17
N GLN A 551 -11.95 -20.78 -2.73
CA GLN A 551 -11.13 -19.64 -2.27
C GLN A 551 -11.88 -18.31 -2.18
N SER A 552 -12.97 -18.15 -2.96
CA SER A 552 -13.83 -16.96 -2.90
C SER A 552 -14.60 -16.83 -1.58
N ARG A 553 -14.72 -17.92 -0.80
CA ARG A 553 -15.45 -17.99 0.47
C ARG A 553 -14.56 -18.30 1.67
N PHE A 554 -13.72 -19.33 1.54
CA PHE A 554 -12.78 -19.76 2.57
C PHE A 554 -11.64 -20.57 1.95
N LEU A 555 -10.53 -20.71 2.69
CA LEU A 555 -9.42 -21.55 2.28
C LEU A 555 -9.58 -22.97 2.86
N PRO A 556 -9.99 -23.98 2.07
CA PRO A 556 -10.21 -25.33 2.59
C PRO A 556 -8.90 -25.99 3.00
N ASN A 557 -8.87 -26.58 4.19
CA ASN A 557 -7.71 -27.35 4.66
C ASN A 557 -7.57 -28.65 3.85
N PRO A 558 -6.39 -28.94 3.24
CA PRO A 558 -6.16 -30.16 2.46
C PRO A 558 -6.46 -31.46 3.22
N VAL A 559 -6.25 -31.48 4.55
CA VAL A 559 -6.57 -32.63 5.40
C VAL A 559 -8.08 -32.88 5.47
N ILE A 560 -8.88 -31.81 5.48
CA ILE A 560 -10.34 -31.91 5.48
C ILE A 560 -10.82 -32.39 4.11
N ILE A 561 -10.26 -31.86 3.02
CA ILE A 561 -10.56 -32.32 1.65
C ILE A 561 -10.31 -33.83 1.55
N LYS A 562 -9.16 -34.32 2.02
CA LYS A 562 -8.84 -35.76 2.04
C LYS A 562 -9.90 -36.56 2.83
N LYS A 563 -10.25 -36.13 4.04
CA LYS A 563 -11.30 -36.79 4.85
C LYS A 563 -12.66 -36.82 4.13
N ARG A 564 -12.99 -35.79 3.36
CA ARG A 564 -14.24 -35.73 2.57
C ARG A 564 -14.19 -36.64 1.34
N ILE A 565 -13.04 -36.77 0.69
CA ILE A 565 -12.85 -37.75 -0.40
C ILE A 565 -13.07 -39.17 0.12
N GLU A 566 -12.49 -39.56 1.26
CA GLU A 566 -12.70 -40.90 1.82
C GLU A 566 -14.19 -41.14 2.15
N SER A 567 -14.87 -40.15 2.73
CA SER A 567 -16.32 -40.24 3.00
C SER A 567 -17.15 -40.38 1.72
N LEU A 568 -16.74 -39.77 0.61
CA LEU A 568 -17.40 -39.93 -0.70
C LEU A 568 -17.11 -41.29 -1.34
N ILE A 569 -15.97 -41.92 -1.04
CA ILE A 569 -15.67 -43.29 -1.45
C ILE A 569 -16.53 -44.29 -0.68
N GLU A 570 -16.65 -44.11 0.64
CA GLU A 570 -17.53 -44.93 1.49
C GLU A 570 -19.01 -44.84 1.06
N ARG A 571 -19.40 -43.71 0.48
CA ARG A 571 -20.76 -43.45 -0.06
C ARG A 571 -20.89 -43.77 -1.55
N GLU A 572 -19.90 -44.43 -2.15
CA GLU A 572 -19.91 -44.89 -3.54
C GLU A 572 -20.07 -43.78 -4.61
N PHE A 573 -19.73 -42.53 -4.29
CA PHE A 573 -19.65 -41.46 -5.29
C PHE A 573 -18.34 -41.48 -6.07
N LEU A 574 -17.27 -41.97 -5.42
CA LEU A 574 -15.92 -42.06 -5.96
C LEU A 574 -15.34 -43.44 -5.71
N GLU A 575 -14.40 -43.88 -6.54
CA GLU A 575 -13.52 -45.02 -6.26
C GLU A 575 -12.06 -44.66 -6.50
N ARG A 576 -11.14 -45.43 -5.90
CA ARG A 576 -9.73 -45.40 -6.30
C ARG A 576 -9.55 -46.25 -7.54
N ASP A 577 -8.77 -45.76 -8.49
CA ASP A 577 -8.45 -46.51 -9.69
C ASP A 577 -7.73 -47.82 -9.35
N LYS A 578 -8.07 -48.89 -10.08
CA LYS A 578 -7.59 -50.25 -9.83
C LYS A 578 -6.12 -50.43 -10.22
N ALA A 579 -5.61 -49.66 -11.18
CA ALA A 579 -4.24 -49.70 -11.68
C ALA A 579 -3.34 -48.66 -10.99
N ASP A 580 -3.83 -47.44 -10.75
CA ASP A 580 -3.09 -46.38 -10.07
C ASP A 580 -3.84 -45.80 -8.87
N ARG A 581 -3.43 -46.19 -7.66
CA ARG A 581 -4.06 -45.71 -6.40
C ARG A 581 -3.98 -44.20 -6.17
N LYS A 582 -3.20 -43.46 -6.99
CA LYS A 582 -3.15 -41.99 -6.96
C LYS A 582 -4.33 -41.34 -7.68
N LEU A 583 -5.02 -42.09 -8.53
CA LEU A 583 -6.17 -41.62 -9.30
C LEU A 583 -7.49 -41.98 -8.59
N TYR A 584 -8.43 -41.05 -8.68
CA TYR A 584 -9.81 -41.24 -8.26
C TYR A 584 -10.71 -41.25 -9.50
N ARG A 585 -11.74 -42.08 -9.50
CA ARG A 585 -12.76 -42.16 -10.55
C ARG A 585 -14.13 -41.81 -9.99
N TYR A 586 -14.94 -41.13 -10.79
CA TYR A 586 -16.33 -40.82 -10.47
C TYR A 586 -17.27 -41.97 -10.88
N LEU A 587 -18.11 -42.43 -9.96
CA LEU A 587 -18.94 -43.63 -10.13
C LEU A 587 -20.38 -43.37 -10.61
N ALA A 588 -20.86 -42.12 -10.54
CA ALA A 588 -22.26 -41.77 -10.82
C ALA A 588 -22.51 -41.15 -12.22
#